data_AF-A0A6I2R154-F1
#
_entry.id   AF-A0A6I2R154-F1
#
_cell.length_a   1.000
_cell.length_b   1.000
_cell.length_c   1.000
_cell.angle_alpha   90.00
_cell.angle_beta   90.00
_cell.angle_gamma   90.00
#
_symmetry.space_group_name_H-M   'P 1'
#
loop_
_entity.id
_entity.type
_entity.pdbx_description
1 polymer ?
#
loop_
_entity_poly.entity_id
_entity_poly.type
_entity_poly.pdbx_seq_one_letter_code
_entity_poly.pdbx_strand_id
1 'polypeptide(L)'
;MHKIFQNCVIFEVKWQNTLPRLSFSVKNEEGETYLICAQNFNTKEQLTHVMEGSRERAILAFGTNDLDIYKARAGVFMIDWSPCPGTSLMFEVSEQEFGKIMRKE
;
A
#
# COMPACT_ATOMS: atom_id res chain seq x y z
N MET A 1 3.74 -4.25 18.28
CA MET A 1 4.07 -5.40 17.43
C MET A 1 4.66 -4.88 16.13
N HIS A 2 5.81 -5.40 15.71
CA HIS A 2 6.45 -5.00 14.46
C HIS A 2 6.77 -6.26 13.65
N LYS A 3 6.25 -6.35 12.43
CA LYS A 3 6.47 -7.51 11.54
C LYS A 3 6.80 -7.02 10.13
N ILE A 4 7.70 -7.72 9.48
CA ILE A 4 8.07 -7.51 8.07
C ILE A 4 7.80 -8.81 7.33
N PHE A 5 7.02 -8.72 6.26
CA PHE A 5 6.67 -9.83 5.38
C PHE A 5 7.32 -9.62 4.02
N GLN A 6 7.92 -10.68 3.48
CA GLN A 6 8.55 -10.67 2.16
C GLN A 6 7.64 -11.31 1.11
N ASN A 7 7.96 -11.07 -0.17
CA ASN A 7 7.28 -11.68 -1.33
C ASN A 7 5.75 -11.59 -1.28
N CYS A 8 5.21 -10.48 -0.78
CA CYS A 8 3.79 -10.31 -0.60
C CYS A 8 3.07 -10.11 -1.95
N VAL A 9 1.82 -10.59 -2.02
CA VAL A 9 0.98 -10.52 -3.22
C VAL A 9 -0.21 -9.60 -2.96
N ILE A 10 -0.47 -8.69 -3.89
CA ILE A 10 -1.60 -7.77 -3.88
C ILE A 10 -2.74 -8.32 -4.74
N PHE A 11 -3.97 -8.20 -4.23
CA PHE A 11 -5.19 -8.61 -4.93
C PHE A 11 -6.41 -7.81 -4.44
N GLU A 12 -7.55 -7.98 -5.11
CA GLU A 12 -8.82 -7.30 -4.76
C GLU A 12 -8.71 -5.76 -4.66
N VAL A 13 -7.90 -5.16 -5.54
CA VAL A 13 -7.75 -3.70 -5.63
C VAL A 13 -9.08 -3.07 -6.05
N LYS A 14 -9.55 -2.08 -5.31
CA LYS A 14 -10.75 -1.30 -5.61
C LYS A 14 -10.49 0.19 -5.43
N TRP A 15 -10.94 0.97 -6.41
CA TRP A 15 -10.94 2.43 -6.36
C TRP A 15 -12.38 2.93 -6.25
N GLN A 16 -12.65 3.87 -5.36
CA GLN A 16 -13.95 4.53 -5.26
C GLN A 16 -13.77 6.04 -5.43
N ASN A 17 -14.52 6.64 -6.35
CA ASN A 17 -14.29 8.02 -6.79
C ASN A 17 -15.14 9.06 -6.05
N THR A 18 -16.32 8.70 -5.52
CA THR A 18 -17.22 9.64 -4.83
C THR A 18 -16.65 10.12 -3.50
N LEU A 19 -15.93 9.23 -2.82
CA LEU A 19 -15.10 9.47 -1.65
C LEU A 19 -13.77 8.78 -1.96
N PRO A 20 -12.73 9.50 -2.45
CA PRO A 20 -11.49 8.91 -2.94
C PRO A 20 -10.95 7.89 -1.97
N ARG A 21 -11.17 6.62 -2.28
CA ARG A 21 -10.83 5.49 -1.42
C ARG A 21 -10.13 4.44 -2.26
N LEU A 22 -9.00 4.01 -1.75
CA LEU A 22 -8.28 2.84 -2.20
C LEU A 22 -8.48 1.74 -1.15
N SER A 23 -8.82 0.53 -1.59
CA SER A 23 -8.72 -0.66 -0.77
C SER A 23 -8.07 -1.79 -1.55
N PHE A 24 -7.24 -2.58 -0.90
CA PHE A 24 -6.61 -3.76 -1.48
C PHE A 24 -6.25 -4.76 -0.39
N SER A 25 -6.15 -6.03 -0.78
CA SER A 25 -5.74 -7.11 0.10
C SER A 25 -4.27 -7.44 -0.18
N VAL A 26 -3.50 -7.70 0.88
CA VAL A 26 -2.11 -8.16 0.81
C VAL A 26 -2.02 -9.54 1.47
N LYS A 27 -1.41 -10.51 0.78
CA LYS A 27 -1.18 -11.85 1.30
C LYS A 27 0.32 -12.13 1.43
N ASN A 28 0.75 -12.63 2.59
CA ASN A 28 2.13 -13.06 2.81
C ASN A 28 2.35 -14.53 2.38
N GLU A 29 3.58 -15.01 2.47
CA GLU A 29 3.95 -16.38 2.09
C GLU A 29 3.31 -17.46 2.97
N GLU A 30 3.02 -17.16 4.24
CA GLU A 30 2.31 -18.05 5.16
C GLU A 30 0.82 -18.16 4.85
N GLY A 31 0.33 -17.30 3.96
CA GLY A 31 -1.05 -17.26 3.52
C GLY A 31 -1.97 -16.35 4.34
N GLU A 32 -1.43 -15.64 5.33
CA GLU A 32 -2.16 -14.61 6.06
C GLU A 32 -2.54 -13.46 5.13
N THR A 33 -3.75 -12.93 5.29
CA THR A 33 -4.30 -11.87 4.44
C THR A 33 -4.67 -10.65 5.27
N TYR A 34 -4.32 -9.47 4.76
CA TYR A 34 -4.53 -8.18 5.41
C TYR A 34 -5.28 -7.24 4.45
N LEU A 35 -6.41 -6.69 4.90
CA LEU A 35 -7.17 -5.69 4.15
C LEU A 35 -6.69 -4.29 4.51
N ILE A 36 -6.13 -3.57 3.54
CA ILE A 36 -5.61 -2.21 3.69
C ILE A 36 -6.57 -1.24 3.01
N CYS A 37 -6.84 -0.11 3.68
CA CYS A 37 -7.67 0.97 3.17
C CYS A 37 -6.96 2.31 3.33
N ALA A 38 -7.12 3.20 2.36
CA ALA A 38 -6.72 4.60 2.40
C ALA A 38 -7.84 5.47 1.84
N GLN A 39 -8.03 6.65 2.41
CA GLN A 39 -9.01 7.65 1.98
C GLN A 39 -8.36 9.04 1.99
N ASN A 40 -7.68 9.38 0.89
CA ASN A 40 -7.08 10.69 0.66
C ASN A 40 -7.45 11.18 -0.73
N PHE A 41 -7.77 12.47 -0.89
CA PHE A 41 -8.10 13.05 -2.19
C PHE A 41 -6.98 12.93 -3.22
N ASN A 42 -5.72 12.86 -2.76
CA ASN A 42 -4.52 12.77 -3.59
C ASN A 42 -3.87 11.38 -3.60
N THR A 43 -4.57 10.31 -3.17
CA THR A 43 -4.00 8.95 -3.11
C THR A 43 -3.37 8.54 -4.44
N LYS A 44 -4.10 8.72 -5.56
CA LYS A 44 -3.64 8.31 -6.88
C LYS A 44 -2.43 9.12 -7.36
N GLU A 45 -2.43 10.43 -7.12
CA GLU A 45 -1.32 11.32 -7.44
C GLU A 45 -0.06 10.93 -6.66
N GLN A 46 -0.18 10.76 -5.34
CA GLN A 46 0.96 10.38 -4.50
C GLN A 46 1.57 9.05 -4.93
N LEU A 47 0.74 8.03 -5.21
CA LEU A 47 1.24 6.73 -5.67
C LEU A 47 1.89 6.79 -7.06
N THR A 48 1.38 7.64 -7.95
CA THR A 48 1.98 7.88 -9.28
C THR A 48 3.37 8.48 -9.11
N HIS A 49 3.52 9.53 -8.30
CA HIS A 49 4.81 10.17 -8.07
C HIS A 49 5.83 9.24 -7.38
N VAL A 50 5.37 8.33 -6.51
CA VAL A 50 6.23 7.30 -5.91
C VAL A 50 6.69 6.29 -6.96
N MET A 51 5.81 5.87 -7.87
CA MET A 51 6.15 4.96 -8.96
C MET A 51 7.18 5.58 -9.92
N GLU A 52 6.98 6.86 -10.26
CA GLU A 52 7.87 7.64 -11.14
C GLU A 52 9.19 8.05 -10.46
N GLY A 53 9.28 7.92 -9.13
CA GLY A 53 10.45 8.33 -8.35
C GLY A 53 10.56 9.84 -8.13
N SER A 54 9.53 10.62 -8.46
CA SER A 54 9.45 12.06 -8.18
C SER A 54 9.06 12.37 -6.73
N ARG A 55 8.66 11.34 -5.96
CA ARG A 55 8.32 11.43 -4.54
C ARG A 55 8.88 10.23 -3.78
N GLU A 56 9.42 10.47 -2.58
CA GLU A 56 9.99 9.39 -1.75
C GLU A 56 8.92 8.43 -1.21
N ARG A 57 7.77 8.97 -0.78
CA ARG A 57 6.72 8.21 -0.09
C ARG A 57 5.33 8.79 -0.30
N ALA A 58 4.34 7.92 -0.50
CA ALA A 58 2.93 8.26 -0.40
C ALA A 58 2.51 8.10 1.06
N ILE A 59 2.04 9.21 1.66
CA ILE A 59 1.58 9.25 3.06
C ILE A 59 0.06 9.32 3.02
N LEU A 60 -0.58 8.24 3.45
CA LEU A 60 -2.00 7.97 3.31
C LEU A 60 -2.59 7.58 4.66
N ALA A 61 -3.92 7.68 4.79
CA ALA A 61 -4.60 7.31 6.04
C ALA A 61 -6.03 6.84 5.79
N PHE A 62 -6.57 6.07 6.74
CA PHE A 62 -8.00 5.77 6.83
C PHE A 62 -8.43 5.75 8.30
N GLY A 63 -9.20 6.76 8.72
CA GLY A 63 -9.53 6.94 10.14
C GLY A 63 -8.27 7.20 10.97
N THR A 64 -7.97 6.32 11.91
CA THR A 64 -6.77 6.36 12.78
C THR A 64 -5.61 5.52 12.26
N ASN A 65 -5.74 4.94 11.06
CA ASN A 65 -4.75 4.02 10.51
C ASN A 65 -3.87 4.76 9.52
N ASP A 66 -2.56 4.66 9.71
CA ASP A 66 -1.57 5.28 8.83
C ASP A 66 -1.05 4.26 7.82
N LEU A 67 -0.82 4.72 6.60
CA LEU A 67 -0.31 3.93 5.49
C LEU A 67 0.75 4.72 4.74
N ASP A 68 1.96 4.19 4.74
CA ASP A 68 3.08 4.73 3.98
C ASP A 68 3.48 3.74 2.89
N ILE A 69 3.56 4.22 1.65
CA ILE A 69 4.03 3.40 0.52
C ILE A 69 5.23 4.08 -0.14
N TYR A 70 6.34 3.35 -0.27
CA TYR A 70 7.58 3.90 -0.82
C TYR A 70 8.39 2.84 -1.57
N LYS A 71 9.26 3.28 -2.48
CA LYS A 71 10.19 2.40 -3.18
C LYS A 71 11.37 2.09 -2.25
N ALA A 72 11.50 0.85 -1.80
CA ALA A 72 12.55 0.45 -0.87
C ALA A 72 13.89 0.22 -1.57
N ARG A 73 13.84 -0.38 -2.77
CA ARG A 73 14.98 -0.61 -3.67
C ARG A 73 14.49 -0.81 -5.10
N ALA A 74 15.42 -0.95 -6.05
CA ALA A 74 15.06 -1.21 -7.44
C ALA A 74 14.11 -2.42 -7.55
N GLY A 75 12.96 -2.23 -8.20
CA GLY A 75 11.94 -3.26 -8.40
C GLY A 75 11.12 -3.66 -7.16
N VAL A 76 11.29 -2.99 -6.01
CA VAL A 76 10.64 -3.37 -4.75
C VAL A 76 10.02 -2.16 -4.05
N PHE A 77 8.76 -2.31 -3.68
CA PHE A 77 8.00 -1.34 -2.89
C PHE A 77 7.72 -1.89 -1.50
N MET A 78 7.69 -0.99 -0.52
CA MET A 78 7.28 -1.30 0.84
C MET A 78 5.93 -0.65 1.11
N ILE A 79 5.04 -1.42 1.72
CA ILE A 79 3.77 -0.97 2.25
C ILE A 79 3.89 -1.05 3.78
N ASP A 80 4.09 0.09 4.44
CA ASP A 80 4.17 0.19 5.89
C ASP A 80 2.81 0.65 6.42
N TRP A 81 2.12 -0.25 7.10
CA TRP A 81 0.75 -0.04 7.54
C TRP A 81 0.65 -0.19 9.06
N SER A 82 0.06 0.83 9.67
CA SER A 82 -0.25 0.84 11.10
C SER A 82 -1.75 0.69 11.31
N PRO A 83 -2.28 -0.53 11.52
CA PRO A 83 -3.72 -0.78 11.69
C PRO A 83 -4.29 -0.28 13.00
N CYS A 84 -3.43 -0.07 14.00
CA CYS A 84 -3.77 0.43 15.32
C CYS A 84 -2.51 0.92 16.04
N PRO A 85 -2.65 1.76 17.08
CA PRO A 85 -1.52 2.27 17.84
C PRO A 85 -0.60 1.14 18.35
N GLY A 86 0.70 1.31 18.15
CA GLY A 86 1.72 0.35 18.58
C GLY A 86 1.87 -0.90 17.70
N THR A 87 1.17 -0.97 16.56
CA THR A 87 1.36 -2.04 15.55
C THR A 87 1.80 -1.45 14.22
N SER A 88 2.88 -1.97 13.65
CA SER A 88 3.33 -1.68 12.29
C SER A 88 3.61 -2.99 11.57
N LEU A 89 2.97 -3.15 10.40
CA LEU A 89 3.12 -4.29 9.50
C LEU A 89 3.71 -3.78 8.19
N MET A 90 4.85 -4.32 7.81
CA MET A 90 5.56 -3.94 6.60
C MET A 90 5.46 -5.07 5.57
N PHE A 91 4.97 -4.76 4.38
CA PHE A 91 4.83 -5.73 3.29
C PHE A 91 5.75 -5.34 2.14
N GLU A 92 6.72 -6.19 1.88
CA GLU A 92 7.58 -6.07 0.71
C GLU A 92 6.88 -6.69 -0.49
N VAL A 93 6.63 -5.88 -1.52
CA VAL A 93 5.97 -6.28 -2.76
C VAL A 93 6.85 -5.93 -3.96
N SER A 94 6.80 -6.74 -5.01
CA SER A 94 7.50 -6.41 -6.25
C SER A 94 6.85 -5.23 -6.96
N GLU A 95 7.58 -4.58 -7.87
CA GLU A 95 7.03 -3.53 -8.74
C GLU A 95 5.85 -4.04 -9.59
N GLN A 96 5.86 -5.32 -9.99
CA GLN A 96 4.74 -5.95 -10.68
C GLN A 96 3.48 -6.02 -9.80
N GLU A 97 3.64 -6.39 -8.53
CA GLU A 97 2.56 -6.45 -7.55
C GLU A 97 2.03 -5.06 -7.23
N PHE A 98 2.94 -4.10 -6.98
CA PHE A 98 2.56 -2.71 -6.76
C PHE A 98 1.82 -2.12 -7.97
N GLY A 99 2.24 -2.48 -9.19
CA GLY A 99 1.56 -2.09 -10.42
C GLY A 99 0.09 -2.49 -10.48
N LYS A 100 -0.37 -3.51 -9.74
CA LYS A 100 -1.80 -3.87 -9.64
C LYS A 100 -2.63 -2.77 -9.01
N ILE A 101 -2.08 -2.03 -8.04
CA ILE A 101 -2.77 -0.89 -7.41
C ILE A 101 -3.01 0.23 -8.44
N MET A 102 -2.07 0.40 -9.37
CA MET A 102 -2.05 1.49 -10.35
C MET A 102 -2.88 1.21 -11.60
N ARG A 103 -3.34 -0.03 -11.82
CA ARG A 103 -4.18 -0.36 -12.98
C ARG A 103 -5.50 0.40 -12.90
N LYS A 104 -5.88 1.03 -14.01
CA LYS A 104 -7.22 1.60 -14.18
C LYS A 104 -8.23 0.45 -14.21
N GLU A 105 -9.41 0.69 -13.62
CA GLU A 105 -10.60 -0.17 -13.81
C GLU A 105 -10.92 -0.37 -15.29
#